data_AF-A0A3R7P231-F1
#
_entry.id   AF-A0A3R7P231-F1
#
_cell.length_a   1.000
_cell.length_b   1.000
_cell.length_c   1.000
_cell.angle_alpha   90.00
_cell.angle_beta   90.00
_cell.angle_gamma   90.00
#
_symmetry.space_group_name_H-M   'P 1'
#
loop_
_entity.id
_entity.type
_entity.pdbx_description
1 polymer ?
#
loop_
_entity_poly.entity_id
_entity_poly.type
_entity_poly.pdbx_seq_one_letter_code
_entity_poly.pdbx_strand_id
1 'polypeptide(L)'
;MEEEEYYYYDDDYGNEEGEAWEAALENEYVTAKSMMDTMPEECAAGLRGVARDDPVGGRWSFKAFKMLVRVCRRMGSYEEMLSYYNKVSTFSHGDVSKGQLQKAMTKLVDEAQRVPVEYFRRMLETTIEVTSRDMRSFGKLWFSAKLKHATLALEANALDAVLEEMGPVVAWCKEDDQFAFKKSAQLFLAYALLLSVYSKKMTTDVCGKRFP
;
A
#
# COMPACT_ATOMS: atom_id res chain seq x y z
N MET A 1 -25.27 7.79 -10.97
CA MET A 1 -24.12 7.67 -10.06
C MET A 1 -22.93 7.54 -10.99
N GLU A 2 -22.44 8.68 -11.42
CA GLU A 2 -21.41 8.78 -12.46
C GLU A 2 -20.07 8.41 -11.82
N GLU A 3 -19.41 7.40 -12.38
CA GLU A 3 -18.04 7.02 -12.00
C GLU A 3 -17.11 8.16 -12.40
N GLU A 4 -16.74 9.00 -11.43
CA GLU A 4 -15.65 9.97 -11.58
C GLU A 4 -14.34 9.21 -11.77
N GLU A 5 -14.02 8.93 -13.02
CA GLU A 5 -12.71 8.50 -13.49
C GLU A 5 -11.72 9.65 -13.20
N TYR A 6 -11.14 9.64 -12.00
CA TYR A 6 -10.09 10.56 -11.59
C TYR A 6 -8.89 10.37 -12.51
N TYR A 7 -8.79 11.19 -13.56
CA TYR A 7 -7.59 11.39 -14.36
C TYR A 7 -6.46 11.90 -13.45
N TYR A 8 -5.73 10.96 -12.85
CA TYR A 8 -4.64 11.27 -11.96
C TYR A 8 -3.40 11.60 -12.79
N TYR A 9 -3.21 12.89 -13.06
CA TYR A 9 -1.98 13.44 -13.61
C TYR A 9 -0.79 12.93 -12.77
N ASP A 10 0.14 12.20 -13.42
CA ASP A 10 1.43 11.85 -12.83
C ASP A 10 2.21 13.17 -12.79
N ASP A 11 2.10 13.88 -11.67
CA ASP A 11 2.71 15.19 -11.40
C ASP A 11 4.23 15.04 -11.19
N ASP A 12 4.91 14.53 -12.22
CA ASP A 12 6.36 14.24 -12.25
C ASP A 12 7.05 15.01 -13.39
N TYR A 13 6.55 16.20 -13.76
CA TYR A 13 7.26 17.13 -14.67
C TYR A 13 8.00 18.21 -13.87
N GLY A 14 9.03 17.78 -13.15
CA GLY A 14 10.06 18.68 -12.64
C GLY A 14 10.98 19.09 -13.79
N ASN A 15 10.89 20.37 -14.18
CA ASN A 15 11.67 20.97 -15.25
C ASN A 15 13.08 21.29 -14.75
N GLU A 16 13.96 20.28 -14.71
CA GLU A 16 15.41 20.44 -14.59
C GLU A 16 16.04 19.77 -15.82
N GLU A 17 17.05 20.40 -16.45
CA GLU A 17 17.83 19.80 -17.52
C GLU A 17 18.50 18.53 -17.00
N GLY A 18 17.83 17.39 -17.22
CA GLY A 18 18.30 16.10 -16.78
C GLY A 18 19.56 15.69 -17.53
N GLU A 19 20.41 14.90 -16.88
CA GLU A 19 21.58 14.32 -17.53
C GLU A 19 21.16 13.47 -18.75
N ALA A 20 22.03 13.33 -19.75
CA ALA A 20 21.68 12.64 -21.00
C ALA A 20 21.16 11.19 -20.79
N TRP A 21 21.60 10.52 -19.72
CA TRP A 21 21.10 9.19 -19.36
C TRP A 21 19.65 9.22 -18.84
N GLU A 22 19.20 10.31 -18.23
CA GLU A 22 17.83 10.45 -17.72
C GLU A 22 16.82 10.50 -18.85
N ALA A 23 17.15 11.20 -19.95
CA ALA A 23 16.33 11.23 -21.15
C ALA A 23 16.26 9.84 -21.83
N ALA A 24 17.36 9.09 -21.81
CA ALA A 24 17.37 7.71 -22.31
C ALA A 24 16.45 6.80 -21.48
N LEU A 25 16.56 6.84 -20.15
CA LEU A 25 15.69 6.07 -19.25
C LEU A 25 14.22 6.49 -19.33
N GLU A 26 13.94 7.77 -19.55
CA GLU A 26 12.58 8.25 -19.78
C GLU A 26 11.95 7.59 -21.01
N ASN A 27 12.68 7.60 -22.13
CA ASN A 27 12.21 6.99 -23.37
C ASN A 27 11.99 5.49 -23.21
N GLU A 28 12.91 4.77 -22.56
CA GLU A 28 12.77 3.35 -22.25
C GLU A 28 11.57 3.07 -21.35
N TYR A 29 11.37 3.88 -20.31
CA TYR A 29 10.26 3.75 -19.39
C TYR A 29 8.91 3.99 -20.08
N VAL A 30 8.78 5.05 -20.88
CA VAL A 30 7.56 5.36 -21.64
C VAL A 30 7.26 4.25 -22.63
N THR A 31 8.28 3.77 -23.34
CA THR A 31 8.17 2.67 -24.30
C THR A 31 7.67 1.41 -23.60
N ALA A 32 8.33 0.98 -22.52
CA ALA A 32 7.91 -0.18 -21.75
C ALA A 32 6.50 -0.03 -21.17
N LYS A 33 6.15 1.14 -20.63
CA LYS A 33 4.82 1.42 -20.05
C LYS A 33 3.70 1.32 -21.09
N SER A 34 3.95 1.72 -22.33
CA SER A 34 2.94 1.64 -23.41
C SER A 34 2.52 0.20 -23.74
N MET A 35 3.39 -0.77 -23.45
CA MET A 35 3.14 -2.20 -23.67
C MET A 35 2.32 -2.85 -22.55
N MET A 36 1.93 -2.14 -21.49
CA MET A 36 1.35 -2.75 -20.29
C MET A 36 0.06 -3.54 -20.59
N ASP A 37 -0.78 -3.04 -21.50
CA ASP A 37 -2.07 -3.68 -21.84
C ASP A 37 -1.93 -4.78 -22.89
N THR A 38 -0.96 -4.66 -23.80
CA THR A 38 -0.82 -5.55 -24.97
C THR A 38 0.23 -6.64 -24.77
N MET A 39 1.37 -6.32 -24.16
CA MET A 39 2.54 -7.19 -24.01
C MET A 39 3.12 -7.03 -22.60
N PRO A 40 2.42 -7.50 -21.55
CA PRO A 40 2.79 -7.23 -20.16
C PRO A 40 4.14 -7.86 -19.76
N GLU A 41 4.55 -8.97 -20.39
CA GLU A 41 5.88 -9.56 -20.16
C GLU A 41 7.00 -8.68 -20.70
N GLU A 42 6.83 -8.10 -21.89
CA GLU A 42 7.77 -7.15 -22.48
C GLU A 42 7.81 -5.84 -21.69
N CYS A 43 6.65 -5.36 -21.23
CA CYS A 43 6.55 -4.24 -20.29
C CYS A 43 7.39 -4.50 -19.04
N ALA A 44 7.24 -5.68 -18.41
CA ALA A 44 8.02 -6.04 -17.22
C ALA A 44 9.52 -6.14 -17.53
N ALA A 45 9.92 -6.71 -18.67
CA ALA A 45 11.32 -6.79 -19.09
C ALA A 45 11.93 -5.40 -19.31
N GLY A 46 11.24 -4.50 -20.00
CA GLY A 46 11.67 -3.13 -20.23
C GLY A 46 11.81 -2.33 -18.93
N LEU A 47 10.85 -2.44 -18.01
CA LEU A 47 10.92 -1.79 -16.70
C LEU A 47 12.06 -2.33 -15.83
N ARG A 48 12.37 -3.64 -15.90
CA ARG A 48 13.56 -4.20 -15.25
C ARG A 48 14.86 -3.64 -15.86
N GLY A 49 14.87 -3.35 -17.17
CA GLY A 49 15.95 -2.64 -17.86
C GLY A 49 16.14 -1.24 -17.28
N VAL A 50 15.09 -0.42 -17.24
CA VAL A 50 15.13 0.94 -16.67
C VAL A 50 15.68 0.94 -15.24
N ALA A 51 15.23 0.02 -14.39
CA ALA A 51 15.71 -0.07 -13.01
C ALA A 51 17.17 -0.56 -12.89
N ARG A 52 17.66 -1.34 -13.85
CA ARG A 52 19.04 -1.84 -13.88
C ARG A 52 20.00 -0.77 -14.41
N ASP A 53 19.56 -0.01 -15.40
CA ASP A 53 20.38 0.91 -16.16
C ASP A 53 20.39 2.33 -15.56
N ASP A 54 19.59 2.57 -14.51
CA ASP A 54 19.65 3.77 -13.66
C ASP A 54 20.94 3.78 -12.81
N PRO A 55 21.94 4.62 -13.14
CA PRO A 55 23.26 4.59 -12.51
C PRO A 55 23.26 5.06 -11.06
N VAL A 56 22.26 5.85 -10.66
CA VAL A 56 22.14 6.37 -9.28
C VAL A 56 21.11 5.59 -8.46
N GLY A 57 20.34 4.70 -9.09
CA GLY A 57 19.29 3.95 -8.41
C GLY A 57 18.20 4.86 -7.84
N GLY A 58 17.97 6.01 -8.47
CA GLY A 58 17.18 7.12 -7.96
C GLY A 58 15.74 7.12 -8.46
N ARG A 59 15.28 8.27 -8.96
CA ARG A 59 13.86 8.45 -9.36
C ARG A 59 13.39 7.45 -10.43
N TRP A 60 14.26 7.04 -11.36
CA TRP A 60 13.89 6.13 -12.45
C TRP A 60 13.72 4.70 -11.96
N SER A 61 14.60 4.23 -11.09
CA SER A 61 14.43 2.96 -10.36
C SER A 61 13.14 2.94 -9.56
N PHE A 62 12.83 4.03 -8.85
CA PHE A 62 11.58 4.14 -8.10
C PHE A 62 10.33 4.09 -9.00
N LYS A 63 10.34 4.83 -10.12
CA LYS A 63 9.26 4.79 -11.14
C LYS A 63 9.11 3.38 -11.71
N ALA A 64 10.22 2.73 -12.05
CA ALA A 64 10.23 1.38 -12.58
C ALA A 64 9.68 0.35 -11.58
N PHE A 65 10.11 0.36 -10.31
CA PHE A 65 9.60 -0.57 -9.29
C PHE A 65 8.11 -0.39 -9.03
N LYS A 66 7.61 0.85 -8.92
CA LYS A 66 6.16 1.13 -8.83
C LYS A 66 5.40 0.48 -9.99
N MET A 67 5.94 0.59 -11.20
CA MET A 67 5.28 0.06 -12.39
C MET A 67 5.39 -1.47 -12.49
N LEU A 68 6.50 -2.04 -12.04
CA LEU A 68 6.70 -3.48 -11.92
C LEU A 68 5.66 -4.13 -10.99
N VAL A 69 5.33 -3.49 -9.86
CA VAL A 69 4.23 -3.94 -8.99
C VAL A 69 2.92 -4.02 -9.77
N ARG A 70 2.60 -3.02 -10.60
CA ARG A 70 1.35 -2.96 -11.37
C ARG A 70 1.28 -4.01 -12.48
N VAL A 71 2.35 -4.19 -13.24
CA VAL A 71 2.38 -5.18 -14.32
C VAL A 71 2.39 -6.61 -13.77
N CYS A 72 3.13 -6.89 -12.69
CA CYS A 72 3.08 -8.19 -12.01
C CYS A 72 1.67 -8.49 -11.48
N ARG A 73 0.98 -7.49 -10.91
CA ARG A 73 -0.43 -7.61 -10.49
C ARG A 73 -1.33 -7.97 -11.67
N ARG A 74 -1.13 -7.35 -12.83
CA ARG A 74 -1.89 -7.61 -14.05
C ARG A 74 -1.66 -9.01 -14.61
N MET A 75 -0.43 -9.50 -14.57
CA MET A 75 -0.07 -10.85 -15.01
C MET A 75 -0.51 -11.95 -14.03
N GLY A 76 -0.96 -11.59 -12.82
CA GLY A 76 -1.22 -12.56 -11.75
C GLY A 76 0.06 -13.10 -11.08
N SER A 77 1.22 -12.51 -11.38
CA SER A 77 2.52 -12.87 -10.80
C SER A 77 2.69 -12.26 -9.41
N TYR A 78 1.89 -12.70 -8.44
CA TYR A 78 1.77 -12.03 -7.14
C TYR A 78 3.00 -12.14 -6.25
N GLU A 79 3.82 -13.19 -6.35
CA GLU A 79 5.09 -13.27 -5.62
C GLU A 79 6.09 -12.22 -6.11
N GLU A 80 6.20 -12.04 -7.43
CA GLU A 80 7.02 -10.95 -7.99
C GLU A 80 6.46 -9.58 -7.61
N MET A 81 5.13 -9.42 -7.64
CA MET A 81 4.46 -8.20 -7.18
C MET A 81 4.89 -7.84 -5.75
N LEU A 82 4.90 -8.80 -4.82
CA LEU A 82 5.34 -8.58 -3.44
C LEU A 82 6.85 -8.27 -3.36
N SER A 83 7.67 -8.95 -4.17
CA SER A 83 9.11 -8.66 -4.24
C SER A 83 9.40 -7.22 -4.66
N TYR A 84 8.71 -6.73 -5.71
CA TYR A 84 8.85 -5.34 -6.14
C TYR A 84 8.21 -4.36 -5.16
N TYR A 85 7.09 -4.72 -4.52
CA TYR A 85 6.49 -3.89 -3.49
C TYR A 85 7.44 -3.68 -2.31
N ASN A 86 8.16 -4.74 -1.90
CA ASN A 86 9.20 -4.63 -0.89
C ASN A 86 10.24 -3.58 -1.29
N LYS A 87 10.79 -3.66 -2.51
CA LYS A 87 11.73 -2.67 -3.06
C LYS A 87 11.18 -1.24 -3.05
N VAL A 88 9.90 -1.05 -3.36
CA VAL A 88 9.24 0.27 -3.25
C VAL A 88 9.17 0.71 -1.79
N SER A 89 8.68 -0.15 -0.90
CA SER A 89 8.43 0.19 0.51
C SER A 89 9.70 0.50 1.30
N THR A 90 10.83 -0.10 0.93
CA THR A 90 12.13 0.15 1.55
C THR A 90 12.99 1.11 0.75
N PHE A 91 12.40 1.80 -0.25
CA PHE A 91 13.15 2.70 -1.11
C PHE A 91 13.67 3.91 -0.31
N SER A 92 14.96 4.21 -0.45
CA SER A 92 15.62 5.30 0.25
C SER A 92 16.65 5.92 -0.67
N HIS A 93 16.32 7.07 -1.25
CA HIS A 93 17.20 7.86 -2.10
C HIS A 93 16.87 9.35 -1.94
N GLY A 94 17.84 10.25 -2.19
CA GLY A 94 17.64 11.70 -2.07
C GLY A 94 16.52 12.26 -2.96
N ASP A 95 16.33 11.67 -4.13
CA ASP A 95 15.34 12.12 -5.13
C ASP A 95 13.89 11.78 -4.76
N VAL A 96 13.68 10.92 -3.75
CA VAL A 96 12.35 10.46 -3.36
C VAL A 96 12.10 10.83 -1.91
N SER A 97 11.26 11.84 -1.73
CA SER A 97 10.81 12.25 -0.40
C SER A 97 9.96 11.17 0.27
N LYS A 98 9.95 11.16 1.61
CA LYS A 98 9.05 10.29 2.39
C LYS A 98 7.56 10.49 2.02
N GLY A 99 7.18 11.71 1.63
CA GLY A 99 5.82 12.02 1.16
C GLY A 99 5.49 11.33 -0.16
N GLN A 100 6.40 11.37 -1.14
CA GLN A 100 6.25 10.62 -2.40
C GLN A 100 6.21 9.12 -2.17
N LEU A 101 7.07 8.60 -1.28
CA LEU A 101 7.07 7.20 -0.89
C LEU A 101 5.73 6.78 -0.27
N GLN A 102 5.23 7.54 0.71
CA GLN A 102 3.94 7.26 1.36
C GLN A 102 2.79 7.28 0.35
N LYS A 103 2.75 8.28 -0.55
CA LYS A 103 1.74 8.40 -1.60
C LYS A 103 1.76 7.18 -2.53
N ALA A 104 2.96 6.75 -2.94
CA ALA A 104 3.14 5.57 -3.78
C ALA A 104 2.67 4.29 -3.08
N MET A 105 3.12 4.04 -1.84
CA MET A 105 2.70 2.87 -1.07
C MET A 105 1.19 2.84 -0.84
N THR A 106 0.59 3.97 -0.45
CA THR A 106 -0.86 4.09 -0.25
C THR A 106 -1.62 3.68 -1.51
N LYS A 107 -1.21 4.25 -2.67
CA LYS A 107 -1.84 3.95 -3.96
C LYS A 107 -1.70 2.47 -4.35
N LEU A 108 -0.53 1.88 -4.15
CA LEU A 108 -0.32 0.45 -4.46
C LEU A 108 -1.15 -0.47 -3.57
N VAL A 109 -1.26 -0.17 -2.27
CA VAL A 109 -2.13 -0.93 -1.35
C VAL A 109 -3.61 -0.78 -1.74
N ASP A 110 -4.04 0.41 -2.19
CA ASP A 110 -5.41 0.62 -2.66
C ASP A 110 -5.71 -0.15 -3.95
N GLU A 111 -4.79 -0.13 -4.92
CA GLU A 111 -4.89 -0.90 -6.18
C GLU A 111 -4.87 -2.43 -5.94
N ALA A 112 -4.24 -2.88 -4.84
CA ALA A 112 -4.09 -4.29 -4.52
C ALA A 112 -5.33 -4.92 -3.83
N GLN A 113 -6.37 -4.17 -3.50
CA GLN A 113 -7.57 -4.73 -2.82
C GLN A 113 -8.25 -5.88 -3.60
N ARG A 114 -8.02 -5.97 -4.91
CA ARG A 114 -8.58 -7.01 -5.80
C ARG A 114 -7.65 -8.22 -6.02
N VAL A 115 -6.46 -8.26 -5.39
CA VAL A 115 -5.59 -9.43 -5.47
C VAL A 115 -6.08 -10.52 -4.51
N PRO A 116 -5.69 -11.81 -4.69
CA PRO A 116 -6.08 -12.86 -3.76
C PRO A 116 -5.69 -12.51 -2.33
N VAL A 117 -6.58 -12.82 -1.38
CA VAL A 117 -6.51 -12.32 0.00
C VAL A 117 -5.19 -12.62 0.70
N GLU A 118 -4.56 -13.75 0.37
CA GLU A 118 -3.25 -14.15 0.90
C GLU A 118 -2.13 -13.15 0.56
N TYR A 119 -2.06 -12.74 -0.71
CA TYR A 119 -1.06 -11.76 -1.15
C TYR A 119 -1.39 -10.36 -0.67
N PHE A 120 -2.68 -10.01 -0.59
CA PHE A 120 -3.09 -8.73 -0.04
C PHE A 120 -2.71 -8.61 1.44
N ARG A 121 -2.95 -9.67 2.23
CA ARG A 121 -2.55 -9.75 3.64
C ARG A 121 -1.04 -9.54 3.79
N ARG A 122 -0.21 -10.27 3.04
CA ARG A 122 1.26 -10.12 3.07
C ARG A 122 1.73 -8.72 2.68
N MET A 123 1.06 -8.07 1.71
CA MET A 123 1.34 -6.68 1.37
C MET A 123 1.02 -5.73 2.53
N LEU A 124 -0.11 -5.93 3.22
CA LEU A 124 -0.49 -5.15 4.39
C LEU A 124 0.49 -5.37 5.55
N GLU A 125 0.90 -6.61 5.82
CA GLU A 125 1.91 -6.94 6.85
C GLU A 125 3.23 -6.20 6.58
N THR A 126 3.72 -6.26 5.33
CA THR A 126 4.93 -5.53 4.90
C THR A 126 4.74 -4.01 5.09
N THR A 127 3.57 -3.48 4.72
CA THR A 127 3.25 -2.06 4.90
C THR A 127 3.29 -1.67 6.37
N ILE A 128 2.67 -2.47 7.24
CA ILE A 128 2.62 -2.24 8.68
C ILE A 128 4.03 -2.25 9.25
N GLU A 129 4.83 -3.26 8.92
CA GLU A 129 6.20 -3.39 9.43
C GLU A 129 7.06 -2.17 9.05
N VAL A 130 7.05 -1.78 7.78
CA VAL A 130 7.84 -0.65 7.28
C VAL A 130 7.38 0.67 7.92
N THR A 131 6.07 0.90 7.98
CA THR A 131 5.52 2.18 8.47
C THR A 131 5.60 2.32 10.00
N SER A 132 5.62 1.21 10.75
CA SER A 132 5.85 1.20 12.20
C SER A 132 7.24 1.73 12.60
N ARG A 133 8.23 1.70 11.71
CA ARG A 133 9.59 2.19 12.00
C ARG A 133 9.69 3.72 12.05
N ASP A 134 8.76 4.42 11.39
CA ASP A 134 8.68 5.88 11.39
C ASP A 134 7.21 6.33 11.31
N MET A 135 6.48 6.10 12.40
CA MET A 135 5.06 6.46 12.49
C MET A 135 4.82 7.97 12.42
N ARG A 136 5.83 8.81 12.69
CA ARG A 136 5.72 10.27 12.54
C ARG A 136 5.54 10.65 11.08
N SER A 137 6.28 10.01 10.18
CA SER A 137 6.13 10.22 8.75
C SER A 137 4.93 9.43 8.19
N PHE A 138 4.79 8.15 8.56
CA PHE A 138 3.88 7.23 7.88
C PHE A 138 2.59 6.87 8.64
N GLY A 139 2.27 7.53 9.75
CA GLY A 139 1.17 7.15 10.66
C GLY A 139 -0.20 7.01 9.99
N LYS A 140 -0.52 7.83 8.97
CA LYS A 140 -1.76 7.71 8.21
C LYS A 140 -1.83 6.38 7.44
N LEU A 141 -0.74 6.00 6.77
CA LEU A 141 -0.66 4.75 6.02
C LEU A 141 -0.63 3.55 6.97
N TRP A 142 0.14 3.65 8.06
CA TRP A 142 0.16 2.63 9.11
C TRP A 142 -1.24 2.33 9.64
N PHE A 143 -2.01 3.36 10.02
CA PHE A 143 -3.38 3.21 10.48
C PHE A 143 -4.27 2.55 9.42
N SER A 144 -4.19 3.02 8.17
CA SER A 144 -5.00 2.46 7.09
C SER A 144 -4.69 0.99 6.83
N ALA A 145 -3.41 0.60 6.86
CA ALA A 145 -2.98 -0.78 6.67
C ALA A 145 -3.44 -1.67 7.84
N LYS A 146 -3.28 -1.19 9.09
CA LYS A 146 -3.78 -1.86 10.30
C LYS A 146 -5.29 -2.09 10.25
N LEU A 147 -6.06 -1.07 9.89
CA LEU A 147 -7.51 -1.17 9.80
C LEU A 147 -7.94 -2.20 8.75
N LYS A 148 -7.33 -2.17 7.55
CA LYS A 148 -7.60 -3.15 6.50
C LYS A 148 -7.21 -4.58 6.91
N HIS A 149 -6.06 -4.76 7.55
CA HIS A 149 -5.60 -6.07 8.01
C HIS A 149 -6.55 -6.66 9.07
N ALA A 150 -6.94 -5.84 10.04
CA ALA A 150 -7.91 -6.20 11.06
C ALA A 150 -9.30 -6.52 10.47
N THR A 151 -9.74 -5.81 9.42
CA THR A 151 -10.97 -6.15 8.69
C THR A 151 -10.89 -7.53 8.03
N LEU A 152 -9.77 -7.89 7.39
CA LEU A 152 -9.58 -9.24 6.83
C LEU A 152 -9.62 -10.32 7.91
N ALA A 153 -9.05 -10.06 9.10
CA ALA A 153 -9.12 -10.97 10.23
C ALA A 153 -10.56 -11.14 10.76
N LEU A 154 -11.36 -10.06 10.80
CA LEU A 154 -12.78 -10.12 11.16
C LEU A 154 -13.61 -10.96 10.16
N GLU A 155 -13.36 -10.78 8.86
CA GLU A 155 -13.96 -11.58 7.79
C GLU A 155 -13.62 -13.06 7.93
N ALA A 156 -12.38 -13.38 8.31
CA ALA A 156 -11.92 -14.73 8.64
C ALA A 156 -12.40 -15.25 10.02
N ASN A 157 -13.24 -14.49 10.73
CA ASN A 157 -13.74 -14.81 12.07
C ASN A 157 -12.65 -14.95 13.16
N ALA A 158 -11.47 -14.36 12.96
CA ALA A 158 -10.38 -14.34 13.93
C ALA A 158 -10.56 -13.19 14.94
N LEU A 159 -11.63 -13.24 15.74
CA LEU A 159 -12.08 -12.12 16.57
C LEU A 159 -11.05 -11.67 17.62
N ASP A 160 -10.34 -12.61 18.25
CA ASP A 160 -9.32 -12.28 19.27
C ASP A 160 -8.12 -11.55 18.65
N ALA A 161 -7.66 -12.00 17.48
CA ALA A 161 -6.58 -11.35 16.75
C ALA A 161 -6.92 -9.89 16.40
N VAL A 162 -8.19 -9.60 16.06
CA VAL A 162 -8.64 -8.22 15.80
C VAL A 162 -8.53 -7.36 17.06
N LEU A 163 -8.94 -7.89 18.22
CA LEU A 163 -8.88 -7.14 19.48
C LEU A 163 -7.43 -6.84 19.89
N GLU A 164 -6.54 -7.84 19.75
CA GLU A 164 -5.12 -7.68 20.02
C GLU A 164 -4.47 -6.64 19.10
N GLU A 165 -4.77 -6.69 17.81
CA GLU A 165 -4.22 -5.76 16.82
C GLU A 165 -4.73 -4.33 16.98
N MET A 166 -6.02 -4.16 17.29
CA MET A 166 -6.65 -2.84 17.35
C MET A 166 -6.41 -2.10 18.67
N GLY A 167 -5.99 -2.79 19.74
CA GLY A 167 -5.63 -2.15 21.02
C GLY A 167 -4.58 -1.04 20.87
N PRO A 168 -3.39 -1.34 20.32
CA PRO A 168 -2.37 -0.33 20.03
C PRO A 168 -2.82 0.77 19.06
N VAL A 169 -3.70 0.45 18.10
CA VAL A 169 -4.23 1.41 17.13
C VAL A 169 -5.09 2.47 17.83
N VAL A 170 -5.98 2.05 18.74
CA VAL A 170 -6.80 2.98 19.52
C VAL A 170 -5.94 3.83 20.45
N ALA A 171 -4.91 3.26 21.06
CA ALA A 171 -3.96 4.02 21.90
C ALA A 171 -3.26 5.12 21.08
N TRP A 172 -2.76 4.78 19.89
CA TRP A 172 -2.13 5.74 18.98
C TRP A 172 -3.08 6.86 18.54
N CYS A 173 -4.37 6.55 18.33
CA CYS A 173 -5.38 7.54 17.99
C CYS A 173 -5.68 8.53 19.13
N LYS A 174 -5.50 8.12 20.39
CA LYS A 174 -5.78 8.93 21.60
C LYS A 174 -4.59 9.75 22.08
N GLU A 175 -3.40 9.49 21.55
CA GLU A 175 -2.19 10.20 21.94
C GLU A 175 -2.32 11.69 21.58
N ASP A 176 -2.19 12.54 22.59
CA ASP A 176 -2.34 13.99 22.48
C ASP A 176 -1.10 14.57 21.79
N ASP A 177 -1.19 14.73 20.47
CA ASP A 177 -0.18 15.38 19.66
C ASP A 177 -0.77 16.53 18.83
N GLN A 178 0.10 17.28 18.17
CA GLN A 178 -0.27 18.38 17.26
C GLN A 178 -1.20 17.96 16.11
N PHE A 179 -1.47 16.66 15.93
CA PHE A 179 -2.37 16.10 14.93
C PHE A 179 -3.65 15.51 15.53
N ALA A 180 -3.94 15.72 16.82
CA ALA A 180 -5.11 15.17 17.53
C ALA A 180 -6.44 15.31 16.77
N PHE A 181 -6.68 16.47 16.14
CA PHE A 181 -7.91 16.68 15.33
C PHE A 181 -8.00 15.72 14.13
N LYS A 182 -6.89 15.40 13.47
CA LYS A 182 -6.83 14.48 12.31
C LYS A 182 -7.06 13.01 12.70
N LYS A 183 -6.82 12.67 13.96
CA LYS A 183 -7.01 11.30 14.49
C LYS A 183 -8.44 11.01 14.93
N SER A 184 -9.32 12.01 15.03
CA SER A 184 -10.73 11.83 15.43
C SER A 184 -11.51 10.87 14.50
N ALA A 185 -11.38 11.03 13.18
CA ALA A 185 -11.98 10.14 12.19
C ALA A 185 -11.39 8.72 12.25
N GLN A 186 -10.08 8.61 12.50
CA GLN A 186 -9.39 7.32 12.64
C GLN A 186 -9.89 6.58 13.90
N LEU A 187 -10.06 7.31 15.01
CA LEU A 187 -10.60 6.78 16.25
C LEU A 187 -12.03 6.26 16.06
N PHE A 188 -12.87 7.00 15.33
CA PHE A 188 -14.22 6.57 14.99
C PHE A 188 -14.21 5.24 14.20
N LEU A 189 -13.38 5.14 13.15
CA LEU A 189 -13.25 3.92 12.35
C LEU A 189 -12.75 2.72 13.18
N ALA A 190 -11.79 2.96 14.07
CA ALA A 190 -11.28 1.92 14.97
C ALA A 190 -12.37 1.40 15.92
N TYR A 191 -13.16 2.30 16.52
CA TYR A 191 -14.28 1.88 17.37
C TYR A 191 -15.39 1.19 16.60
N ALA A 192 -15.71 1.64 15.38
CA ALA A 192 -16.70 0.97 14.53
C ALA A 192 -16.33 -0.49 14.26
N LEU A 193 -15.04 -0.77 14.00
CA LEU A 193 -14.54 -2.14 13.83
C LEU A 193 -14.65 -2.93 15.14
N LEU A 194 -14.22 -2.37 16.26
CA LEU A 194 -14.30 -3.03 17.58
C LEU A 194 -15.76 -3.36 17.96
N LEU A 195 -16.71 -2.45 17.74
CA LEU A 195 -18.13 -2.71 17.97
C LEU A 195 -18.64 -3.87 17.12
N SER A 196 -18.20 -3.97 15.87
CA SER A 196 -18.54 -5.08 14.98
C SER A 196 -18.00 -6.42 15.52
N VAL A 197 -16.79 -6.44 16.07
CA VAL A 197 -16.20 -7.62 16.74
C VAL A 197 -17.02 -8.05 17.95
N TYR A 198 -17.33 -7.11 18.86
CA TYR A 198 -18.09 -7.41 20.08
C TYR A 198 -19.51 -7.88 19.77
N SER A 199 -20.17 -7.27 18.78
CA SER A 199 -21.48 -7.72 18.31
C SER A 199 -21.44 -9.17 17.83
N LYS A 200 -20.41 -9.55 17.06
CA LYS A 200 -20.24 -10.92 16.56
C LYS A 200 -19.89 -11.93 17.66
N LYS A 201 -19.09 -11.54 18.67
CA LYS A 201 -18.84 -12.38 19.86
C LYS A 201 -20.12 -12.68 20.65
N MET A 202 -20.95 -11.66 20.88
CA MET A 202 -22.22 -11.84 21.61
C MET A 202 -23.17 -12.80 20.88
N THR A 203 -23.24 -12.74 19.55
CA THR A 203 -24.11 -13.66 18.78
C THR A 203 -23.60 -15.10 18.80
N THR A 204 -22.28 -15.32 18.77
CA THR A 204 -21.71 -16.66 18.92
C THR A 204 -21.95 -17.25 20.32
N ASP A 205 -21.85 -16.45 21.37
CA ASP A 205 -22.07 -16.89 22.75
C ASP A 205 -23.54 -17.23 23.03
N VAL A 206 -24.48 -16.52 22.38
CA VAL A 206 -25.92 -16.81 22.48
C VAL A 206 -26.28 -18.09 21.71
N CYS A 207 -25.64 -18.38 20.57
CA CYS A 207 -25.89 -19.60 19.79
C CYS A 207 -25.28 -20.86 20.44
N GLY A 208 -24.18 -20.71 21.20
CA GLY A 208 -23.56 -21.80 21.97
C GLY A 208 -24.35 -22.26 23.19
N LYS A 209 -25.32 -21.47 23.68
CA LYS A 209 -26.25 -21.84 24.76
C LYS A 209 -27.50 -22.52 24.19
N ARG A 210 -27.33 -23.69 23.56
CA ARG A 210 -28.46 -24.64 23.44
C ARG A 210 -28.67 -25.25 24.82
N PHE A 211 -29.70 -24.78 25.52
CA PHE A 211 -30.16 -25.37 26.78
C PHE A 211 -30.54 -26.84 26.57
N PRO A 212 -30.19 -27.75 27.50
CA PRO A 212 -30.66 -29.13 27.48
C PRO A 212 -32.18 -29.23 27.66
#